data_AF-A0A917W839-F1
#
_entry.id   AF-A0A917W839-F1
#
_cell.length_a   1.000
_cell.length_b   1.000
_cell.length_c   1.000
_cell.angle_alpha   90.00
_cell.angle_beta   90.00
_cell.angle_gamma   90.00
#
_symmetry.space_group_name_H-M   'P 1'
#
loop_
_entity.id
_entity.type
_entity.pdbx_description
1 polymer ?
#
loop_
_entity_poly.entity_id
_entity_poly.type
_entity_poly.pdbx_seq_one_letter_code
_entity_poly.pdbx_strand_id
1 'polypeptide(L)'
;MPKKSTIARVAAAGAVAVGLASVAMTPAAHATDNSPCGAKFHHAGTTVQYCKLWRGNVPVLNSSWTKVGTLVDGGSANWFECQAKGGEYTYQGDKNDWWAYTEADNGKWGWVSEVFFSGGNNNERDAGLRLC
;
A
#
# COMPACT_ATOMS: atom_id res chain seq x y z
N MET A 1 -0.75 -35.06 48.41
CA MET A 1 -0.36 -34.38 49.67
C MET A 1 -0.78 -32.92 49.58
N PRO A 2 -1.80 -32.48 50.34
CA PRO A 2 -2.28 -31.10 50.31
C PRO A 2 -1.56 -30.25 51.37
N LYS A 3 -1.16 -29.02 51.04
CA LYS A 3 -0.77 -28.02 52.04
C LYS A 3 -1.83 -26.91 52.08
N LYS A 4 -2.61 -26.92 53.14
CA LYS A 4 -3.41 -25.79 53.62
C LYS A 4 -2.49 -24.87 54.43
N SER A 5 -2.58 -23.55 54.27
CA SER A 5 -2.85 -22.68 55.42
C SER A 5 -3.17 -21.23 55.03
N THR A 6 -4.22 -20.78 55.68
CA THR A 6 -4.89 -19.47 55.74
C THR A 6 -4.00 -18.36 56.31
N ILE A 7 -4.29 -17.08 55.98
CA ILE A 7 -4.62 -15.98 56.93
C ILE A 7 -4.78 -14.64 56.16
N ALA A 8 -5.68 -13.84 56.72
CA ALA A 8 -6.49 -12.80 56.11
C ALA A 8 -5.93 -11.37 56.22
N ARG A 9 -6.41 -10.53 55.27
CA ARG A 9 -6.87 -9.12 55.31
C ARG A 9 -6.14 -8.07 56.18
N VAL A 10 -5.93 -6.90 55.56
CA VAL A 10 -5.99 -5.48 56.02
C VAL A 10 -5.11 -4.69 55.02
N ALA A 11 -5.37 -3.49 54.51
CA ALA A 11 -6.31 -2.40 54.80
C ALA A 11 -6.78 -1.73 53.49
N ALA A 12 -7.89 -1.02 53.58
CA ALA A 12 -8.36 -0.05 52.59
C ALA A 12 -7.51 1.24 52.58
N ALA A 13 -7.67 1.99 51.48
CA ALA A 13 -7.48 3.44 51.29
C ALA A 13 -6.47 3.78 50.18
N GLY A 14 -6.97 4.35 49.08
CA GLY A 14 -6.15 4.83 47.98
C GLY A 14 -6.97 5.64 46.97
N ALA A 15 -7.28 6.88 47.37
CA ALA A 15 -7.58 8.07 46.57
C ALA A 15 -8.23 7.94 45.16
N VAL A 16 -9.40 8.55 45.03
CA VAL A 16 -9.97 9.03 43.77
C VAL A 16 -9.03 10.10 43.19
N ALA A 17 -8.36 9.79 42.08
CA ALA A 17 -7.71 10.79 41.23
C ALA A 17 -8.46 10.86 39.91
N VAL A 18 -9.03 12.04 39.64
CA VAL A 18 -9.75 12.40 38.43
C VAL A 18 -8.79 12.26 37.23
N GLY A 19 -8.99 11.23 36.43
CA GLY A 19 -8.20 10.98 35.23
C GLY A 19 -8.54 11.98 34.14
N LEU A 20 -7.68 12.97 33.92
CA LEU A 20 -7.62 13.69 32.64
C LEU A 20 -7.02 12.73 31.61
N ALA A 21 -7.85 11.91 30.99
CA ALA A 21 -7.46 11.10 29.85
C ALA A 21 -7.22 12.03 28.66
N SER A 22 -5.97 12.45 28.48
CA SER A 22 -5.51 13.05 27.25
C SER A 22 -5.67 12.01 26.14
N VAL A 23 -6.71 12.14 25.32
CA VAL A 23 -6.81 11.43 24.05
C VAL A 23 -5.68 11.92 23.14
N ALA A 24 -4.51 11.30 23.28
CA ALA A 24 -3.46 11.41 22.30
C ALA A 24 -4.03 10.84 20.99
N MET A 25 -4.46 11.73 20.11
CA MET A 25 -4.72 11.42 18.71
C MET A 25 -3.39 10.98 18.12
N THR A 26 -3.12 9.67 18.17
CA THR A 26 -2.05 9.10 17.37
C THR A 26 -2.43 9.37 15.92
N PRO A 27 -1.58 10.04 15.13
CA PRO A 27 -1.81 10.10 13.70
C PRO A 27 -1.96 8.67 13.21
N ALA A 28 -3.02 8.37 12.48
CA ALA A 28 -3.14 7.11 11.79
C ALA A 28 -1.90 6.98 10.92
N ALA A 29 -0.99 6.09 11.30
CA ALA A 29 0.08 5.69 10.41
C ALA A 29 -0.63 5.19 9.16
N HIS A 30 -0.48 5.93 8.06
CA HIS A 30 -0.80 5.37 6.76
C HIS A 30 -0.02 4.06 6.70
N ALA A 31 -0.74 2.94 6.53
CA ALA A 31 -0.06 1.71 6.21
C ALA A 31 0.90 2.05 5.07
N THR A 32 2.17 1.78 5.32
CA THR A 32 3.14 1.71 4.24
C THR A 32 2.90 0.35 3.64
N ASP A 33 2.74 0.28 2.33
CA ASP A 33 2.68 -1.01 1.68
C ASP A 33 3.94 -1.82 2.06
N ASN A 34 3.82 -3.13 2.14
CA ASN A 34 4.91 -4.00 2.63
C ASN A 34 6.00 -4.24 1.57
N SER A 35 5.91 -3.61 0.39
CA SER A 35 6.84 -3.80 -0.73
C SER A 35 6.97 -2.52 -1.57
N PRO A 36 7.41 -1.39 -0.97
CA PRO A 36 7.35 -0.10 -1.63
C PRO A 36 8.23 -0.07 -2.87
N CYS A 37 7.84 0.71 -3.87
CA CYS A 37 8.65 0.93 -5.05
C CYS A 37 10.07 1.42 -4.69
N GLY A 38 11.04 0.99 -5.48
CA GLY A 38 12.45 1.25 -5.26
C GLY A 38 12.87 2.71 -5.49
N ALA A 39 14.18 2.92 -5.39
CA ALA A 39 14.79 4.23 -5.61
C ALA A 39 14.51 4.76 -7.03
N LYS A 40 14.44 6.10 -7.14
CA LYS A 40 14.31 6.81 -8.42
C LYS A 40 15.54 6.62 -9.28
N PHE A 41 15.32 6.44 -10.58
CA PHE A 41 16.36 6.43 -11.60
C PHE A 41 15.85 7.09 -12.88
N HIS A 42 16.79 7.43 -13.78
CA HIS A 42 16.44 8.00 -15.09
C HIS A 42 16.34 6.90 -16.15
N HIS A 43 15.23 6.90 -16.88
CA HIS A 43 15.00 6.02 -18.02
C HIS A 43 14.32 6.80 -19.14
N ALA A 44 14.82 6.69 -20.37
CA ALA A 44 14.22 7.33 -21.55
C ALA A 44 13.83 8.82 -21.38
N GLY A 45 14.62 9.58 -20.59
CA GLY A 45 14.37 11.00 -20.34
C GLY A 45 13.35 11.33 -19.22
N THR A 46 12.80 10.32 -18.53
CA THR A 46 11.90 10.50 -17.39
C THR A 46 12.50 9.95 -16.09
N THR A 47 11.93 10.35 -14.95
CA THR A 47 12.27 9.80 -13.63
C THR A 47 11.27 8.71 -13.28
N VAL A 48 11.77 7.50 -13.07
CA VAL A 48 10.97 6.29 -12.85
C VAL A 48 11.46 5.52 -11.63
N GLN A 49 10.65 4.58 -11.15
CA GLN A 49 10.92 3.72 -10.02
C GLN A 49 10.48 2.28 -10.34
N TYR A 50 11.30 1.29 -9.99
CA TYR A 50 10.88 -0.11 -10.10
C TYR A 50 9.84 -0.43 -9.04
N CYS A 51 8.75 -1.09 -9.44
CA CYS A 51 7.69 -1.52 -8.54
C CYS A 51 7.42 -3.00 -8.72
N LYS A 52 7.16 -3.71 -7.62
CA LYS A 52 6.97 -5.15 -7.67
C LYS A 52 5.53 -5.49 -8.01
N LEU A 53 5.29 -6.16 -9.13
CA LEU A 53 3.97 -6.70 -9.47
C LEU A 53 3.82 -8.13 -8.96
N TRP A 54 2.68 -8.48 -8.36
CA TRP A 54 2.49 -9.85 -7.83
C TRP A 54 2.19 -10.88 -8.94
N ARG A 55 1.93 -10.42 -10.17
CA ARG A 55 1.73 -11.26 -11.36
C ARG A 55 2.25 -10.58 -12.62
N GLY A 56 2.44 -11.39 -13.67
CA GLY A 56 2.62 -10.91 -15.03
C GLY A 56 1.30 -10.80 -15.81
N ASN A 57 1.40 -10.39 -17.07
CA ASN A 57 0.28 -10.09 -17.97
C ASN A 57 -0.68 -9.03 -17.39
N VAL A 58 -0.11 -7.96 -16.83
CA VAL A 58 -0.85 -6.86 -16.22
C VAL A 58 -1.31 -5.87 -17.31
N PRO A 59 -2.60 -5.50 -17.39
CA PRO A 59 -3.08 -4.60 -18.42
C PRO A 59 -2.63 -3.16 -18.16
N VAL A 60 -2.18 -2.48 -19.22
CA VAL A 60 -1.96 -1.03 -19.24
C VAL A 60 -3.14 -0.39 -19.96
N LEU A 61 -3.82 0.54 -19.29
CA LEU A 61 -5.06 1.17 -19.75
C LEU A 61 -4.84 2.65 -20.13
N ASN A 62 -5.54 3.15 -21.13
CA ASN A 62 -5.63 4.60 -21.36
C ASN A 62 -6.66 5.25 -20.41
N SER A 63 -6.80 6.57 -20.50
CA SER A 63 -7.77 7.36 -19.72
C SER A 63 -9.24 7.02 -20.01
N SER A 64 -9.53 6.29 -21.09
CA SER A 64 -10.86 5.76 -21.41
C SER A 64 -11.04 4.31 -20.96
N TRP A 65 -10.21 3.82 -20.03
CA TRP A 65 -10.24 2.46 -19.50
C TRP A 65 -10.04 1.35 -20.55
N THR A 66 -9.51 1.71 -21.71
CA THR A 66 -9.25 0.76 -22.80
C THR A 66 -7.83 0.26 -22.69
N LYS A 67 -7.65 -1.06 -22.78
CA LYS A 67 -6.34 -1.70 -22.79
C LYS A 67 -5.52 -1.22 -24.00
N VAL A 68 -4.38 -0.60 -23.75
CA VAL A 68 -3.42 -0.17 -24.78
C VAL A 68 -2.21 -1.10 -24.87
N GLY A 69 -1.91 -1.83 -23.81
CA GLY A 69 -0.77 -2.73 -23.77
C GLY A 69 -0.81 -3.66 -22.55
N THR A 70 0.32 -4.32 -22.33
CA THR A 70 0.53 -5.25 -21.22
C THR A 70 1.96 -5.15 -20.72
N LEU A 71 2.12 -5.31 -19.41
CA LEU A 71 3.39 -5.68 -18.79
C LEU A 71 3.42 -7.21 -18.69
N VAL A 72 4.26 -7.85 -19.50
CA VAL A 72 4.29 -9.31 -19.64
C VAL A 72 4.83 -9.94 -18.37
N ASP A 73 5.91 -9.37 -17.83
CA ASP A 73 6.59 -9.89 -16.65
C ASP A 73 5.96 -9.38 -15.34
N GLY A 74 5.97 -10.25 -14.33
CA GLY A 74 5.68 -9.88 -12.94
C GLY A 74 6.96 -9.60 -12.14
N GLY A 75 6.84 -9.57 -10.83
CA GLY A 75 7.98 -9.32 -9.94
C GLY A 75 8.54 -7.91 -10.13
N SER A 76 9.87 -7.78 -10.07
CA SER A 76 10.57 -6.49 -10.02
C SER A 76 11.03 -5.97 -11.39
N ALA A 77 10.46 -6.47 -12.49
CA ALA A 77 10.89 -6.11 -13.85
C ALA A 77 10.36 -4.74 -14.32
N ASN A 78 9.26 -4.27 -13.74
CA ASN A 78 8.51 -3.13 -14.28
C ASN A 78 8.84 -1.84 -13.56
N TRP A 79 8.95 -0.75 -14.32
CA TRP A 79 9.17 0.59 -13.81
C TRP A 79 7.97 1.48 -14.09
N PHE A 80 7.74 2.44 -13.20
CA PHE A 80 6.62 3.36 -13.23
C PHE A 80 7.12 4.78 -13.03
N GLU A 81 6.53 5.73 -13.73
CA GLU A 81 6.91 7.13 -13.66
C GLU A 81 6.39 7.78 -12.37
N CYS A 82 5.09 7.65 -12.11
CA CYS A 82 4.41 8.25 -10.97
C CYS A 82 3.07 7.55 -10.73
N GLN A 83 2.40 7.93 -9.65
CA GLN A 83 1.05 7.47 -9.31
C GLN A 83 0.07 8.63 -9.11
N ALA A 84 -1.20 8.37 -9.40
CA ALA A 84 -2.30 9.30 -9.19
C ALA A 84 -3.58 8.57 -8.80
N LYS A 85 -4.49 9.31 -8.17
CA LYS A 85 -5.81 8.81 -7.81
C LYS A 85 -6.75 8.88 -9.03
N GLY A 86 -7.52 7.82 -9.26
CA GLY A 86 -8.43 7.67 -10.40
C GLY A 86 -9.73 6.95 -10.03
N GLY A 87 -10.30 6.21 -10.98
CA GLY A 87 -11.47 5.35 -10.74
C GLY A 87 -11.10 4.07 -9.98
N GLU A 88 -12.03 3.51 -9.20
CA GLU A 88 -11.81 2.21 -8.55
C GLU A 88 -11.74 1.10 -9.61
N TYR A 89 -10.72 0.25 -9.51
CA TYR A 89 -10.57 -0.95 -10.32
C TYR A 89 -10.57 -2.17 -9.43
N THR A 90 -11.35 -3.18 -9.81
CA THR A 90 -11.50 -4.43 -9.06
C THR A 90 -10.90 -5.60 -9.83
N TYR A 91 -10.13 -6.42 -9.13
CA TYR A 91 -9.57 -7.65 -9.69
C TYR A 91 -9.57 -8.75 -8.64
N GLN A 92 -10.24 -9.86 -8.93
CA GLN A 92 -10.31 -11.05 -8.04
C GLN A 92 -10.73 -10.76 -6.58
N GLY A 93 -11.52 -9.71 -6.36
CA GLY A 93 -12.03 -9.32 -5.03
C GLY A 93 -11.22 -8.21 -4.36
N ASP A 94 -10.01 -7.94 -4.84
CA ASP A 94 -9.21 -6.79 -4.44
C ASP A 94 -9.60 -5.56 -5.26
N LYS A 95 -9.36 -4.38 -4.70
CA LYS A 95 -9.72 -3.11 -5.31
C LYS A 95 -8.72 -2.01 -5.02
N ASN A 96 -8.48 -1.16 -6.01
CA ASN A 96 -7.63 0.00 -5.82
C ASN A 96 -8.11 1.18 -6.68
N ASP A 97 -8.11 2.37 -6.10
CA ASP A 97 -8.39 3.65 -6.77
C ASP A 97 -7.09 4.44 -7.11
N TRP A 98 -5.93 3.86 -6.80
CA TRP A 98 -4.60 4.36 -7.20
C TRP A 98 -4.10 3.68 -8.48
N TRP A 99 -3.44 4.48 -9.30
CA TRP A 99 -2.98 4.13 -10.64
C TRP A 99 -1.56 4.60 -10.84
N ALA A 100 -0.73 3.72 -11.39
CA ALA A 100 0.65 4.00 -11.72
C ALA A 100 0.85 4.16 -13.23
N TYR A 101 1.49 5.25 -13.65
CA TYR A 101 1.78 5.55 -15.04
C TYR A 101 3.05 4.84 -15.51
N THR A 102 3.00 4.19 -16.67
CA THR A 102 4.10 3.40 -17.21
C THR A 102 4.01 3.27 -18.73
N GLU A 103 5.10 2.80 -19.33
CA GLU A 103 5.16 2.34 -20.70
C GLU A 103 4.93 0.82 -20.75
N ALA A 104 3.94 0.37 -21.51
CA ALA A 104 3.73 -1.04 -21.77
C ALA A 104 4.86 -1.63 -22.64
N ASP A 105 5.02 -2.96 -22.65
CA ASP A 105 6.07 -3.65 -23.43
C ASP A 105 5.97 -3.43 -24.96
N ASN A 106 4.84 -2.90 -25.44
CA ASN A 106 4.64 -2.50 -26.84
C ASN A 106 4.93 -1.02 -27.10
N GLY A 107 5.55 -0.30 -26.17
CA GLY A 107 5.91 1.11 -26.26
C GLY A 107 4.75 2.09 -26.07
N LYS A 108 3.55 1.62 -25.69
CA LYS A 108 2.40 2.50 -25.44
C LYS A 108 2.29 2.86 -23.98
N TRP A 109 2.12 4.15 -23.72
CA TRP A 109 1.97 4.67 -22.38
C TRP A 109 0.53 4.58 -21.87
N GLY A 110 0.39 4.34 -20.57
CA GLY A 110 -0.90 4.31 -19.90
C GLY A 110 -0.76 4.00 -18.41
N TRP A 111 -1.86 3.57 -17.82
CA TRP A 111 -2.03 3.40 -16.38
C TRP A 111 -2.25 1.95 -16.02
N VAL A 112 -1.61 1.52 -14.95
CA VAL A 112 -1.80 0.22 -14.30
C VAL A 112 -2.44 0.47 -12.94
N SER A 113 -3.52 -0.25 -12.62
CA SER A 113 -4.09 -0.19 -11.28
C SER A 113 -3.12 -0.79 -10.27
N GLU A 114 -2.97 -0.12 -9.13
CA GLU A 114 -2.13 -0.61 -8.03
C GLU A 114 -2.70 -1.88 -7.36
N VAL A 115 -3.88 -2.37 -7.76
CA VAL A 115 -4.34 -3.72 -7.40
C VAL A 115 -3.33 -4.80 -7.82
N PHE A 116 -2.48 -4.53 -8.82
CA PHE A 116 -1.46 -5.46 -9.30
C PHE A 116 -0.12 -5.34 -8.56
N PHE A 117 0.01 -4.37 -7.66
CA PHE A 117 1.24 -4.12 -6.91
C PHE A 117 1.33 -5.07 -5.71
N SER A 118 2.53 -5.53 -5.40
CA SER A 118 2.76 -6.40 -4.25
C SER A 118 2.71 -5.59 -2.96
N GLY A 119 2.16 -6.16 -1.89
CA GLY A 119 2.34 -5.63 -0.53
C GLY A 119 1.39 -4.54 -0.08
N GLY A 120 0.57 -3.96 -0.98
CA GLY A 120 -0.45 -2.97 -0.64
C GLY A 120 -1.81 -3.58 -0.24
N ASN A 121 -2.59 -2.84 0.55
CA ASN A 121 -3.99 -3.13 0.84
C ASN A 121 -4.92 -2.48 -0.20
N ASN A 122 -6.23 -2.74 -0.06
CA ASN A 122 -7.25 -2.11 -0.89
C ASN A 122 -7.24 -0.58 -0.75
N ASN A 123 -7.28 0.12 -1.89
CA ASN A 123 -7.26 1.59 -1.99
C ASN A 123 -6.07 2.23 -1.26
N GLU A 124 -4.98 1.47 -1.11
CA GLU A 124 -3.71 1.94 -0.62
C GLU A 124 -2.81 2.24 -1.81
N ARG A 125 -2.10 3.36 -1.69
CA ARG A 125 -1.11 3.79 -2.67
C ARG A 125 0.25 3.23 -2.26
N ASP A 126 1.12 2.95 -3.22
CA ASP A 126 2.51 2.58 -2.94
C ASP A 126 3.24 3.74 -2.23
N ALA A 127 3.85 3.50 -1.09
CA ALA A 127 4.51 4.54 -0.30
C ALA A 127 5.82 5.02 -0.94
N GLY A 128 6.42 4.19 -1.80
CA GLY A 128 7.65 4.48 -2.51
C GLY A 128 7.43 5.29 -3.79
N LEU A 129 6.40 4.98 -4.57
CA LEU A 129 6.18 5.61 -5.88
C LEU A 129 5.86 7.11 -5.75
N ARG A 130 6.49 7.97 -6.54
CA ARG A 130 6.21 9.41 -6.49
C ARG A 130 4.78 9.73 -6.97
N LEU A 131 4.19 10.79 -6.43
CA LEU A 131 2.97 11.36 -6.99
C LEU A 131 3.22 12.01 -8.36
N CYS A 132 2.22 11.90 -9.23
CA CYS A 132 1.96 12.88 -10.27
C CYS A 132 1.24 14.09 -9.61
#